data_AF-A0A0K0E414-F1
#
_entry.id   AF-A0A0K0E414-F1
#
_cell.length_a   1.000
_cell.length_b   1.000
_cell.length_c   1.000
_cell.angle_alpha   90.00
_cell.angle_beta   90.00
_cell.angle_gamma   90.00
#
_symmetry.space_group_name_H-M   'P 1'
#
loop_
_entity.id
_entity.type
_entity.pdbx_description
1 polymer ?
#
loop_
_entity_poly.entity_id
_entity_poly.type
_entity_poly.pdbx_seq_one_letter_code
_entity_poly.pdbx_strand_id
1 'polypeptide(L)'
;MIPIFEFLILFFQLTSIVIYIFICVYLLSQINKSSNFFQPSFIIHFTFNAIFDFLSSMSILLFRKVTYWGYFHSFYEQNTWISELYKILFFQTITLTISGNIIISVNRFYALYSPVNYSKIWNAKLALIIVLCQIAICYLSYTHLFFTETAYIYDPATNSHQFTTPNANFSLANNGVLLTFCIIGLLITVTLNLKIFQKFRFIFQKGDRKKHGAKITMIIFMILAAIFLLITTVQISIRFYAIKTKNSILKNKINDYFFYSIPILSALQPYLLIFLSNQLRNGIIKLIFNVKQKADRVTSFKVSFAQSKR
;
A
#
# COMPACT_ATOMS: atom_id res chain seq x y z
N MET A 1 4.95 -13.95 23.48
CA MET A 1 3.66 -14.51 23.02
C MET A 1 2.93 -13.41 22.28
N ILE A 2 2.45 -13.66 21.05
CA ILE A 2 1.72 -12.66 20.27
C ILE A 2 0.36 -12.40 20.92
N PRO A 3 0.00 -11.15 21.26
CA PRO A 3 -1.35 -10.80 21.71
C PRO A 3 -2.42 -11.25 20.71
N ILE A 4 -3.54 -11.80 21.20
CA ILE A 4 -4.63 -12.35 20.36
C ILE A 4 -5.11 -11.32 19.32
N PHE A 5 -5.26 -10.06 19.73
CA PHE A 5 -5.68 -8.97 18.85
C PHE A 5 -4.70 -8.76 17.68
N GLU A 6 -3.40 -8.79 17.94
CA GLU A 6 -2.38 -8.63 16.90
C GLU A 6 -2.32 -9.85 15.98
N PHE A 7 -2.53 -11.05 16.50
CA PHE A 7 -2.67 -12.26 15.68
C PHE A 7 -3.84 -12.15 14.69
N LEU A 8 -5.00 -11.64 15.11
CA LEU A 8 -6.14 -11.40 14.22
C LEU A 8 -5.80 -10.40 13.11
N ILE A 9 -5.03 -9.35 13.43
CA ILE A 9 -4.60 -8.35 12.46
C ILE A 9 -3.61 -8.94 11.45
N LEU A 10 -2.67 -9.79 11.89
CA LEU A 10 -1.77 -10.49 10.99
C LEU A 10 -2.53 -11.42 10.04
N PHE A 11 -3.52 -12.15 10.56
CA PHE A 11 -4.37 -13.00 9.74
C PHE A 11 -5.15 -12.18 8.70
N PHE A 12 -5.73 -11.06 9.11
CA PHE A 12 -6.38 -10.11 8.20
C PHE A 12 -5.41 -9.56 7.14
N GLN A 13 -4.20 -9.19 7.54
CA GLN A 13 -3.18 -8.67 6.62
C GLN A 13 -2.73 -9.72 5.61
N LEU A 14 -2.49 -10.96 6.05
CA LEU A 14 -2.10 -12.07 5.19
C LEU A 14 -3.19 -12.38 4.15
N THR A 15 -4.45 -12.48 4.60
CA THR A 15 -5.59 -12.71 3.71
C THR A 15 -5.79 -11.53 2.74
N SER A 16 -5.58 -10.29 3.20
CA SER A 16 -5.61 -9.09 2.36
C SER A 16 -4.55 -9.13 1.26
N ILE A 17 -3.31 -9.51 1.59
CA ILE A 17 -2.20 -9.62 0.62
C ILE A 17 -2.52 -10.66 -0.44
N VAL A 18 -3.03 -11.83 -0.04
CA VAL A 18 -3.43 -12.90 -0.98
C VAL A 18 -4.49 -12.38 -1.96
N ILE A 19 -5.52 -11.71 -1.45
CA ILE A 19 -6.56 -11.08 -2.28
C ILE A 19 -5.96 -10.03 -3.22
N TYR A 20 -5.05 -9.19 -2.71
CA TYR A 20 -4.38 -8.15 -3.50
C TYR A 20 -3.59 -8.75 -4.67
N ILE A 21 -2.85 -9.84 -4.43
CA ILE A 21 -2.11 -10.57 -5.46
C ILE A 21 -3.06 -11.13 -6.52
N PHE A 22 -4.18 -11.75 -6.12
CA PHE A 22 -5.18 -12.25 -7.08
C PHE A 22 -5.75 -11.14 -7.97
N ILE A 23 -6.04 -9.97 -7.40
CA ILE A 23 -6.48 -8.80 -8.18
C ILE A 23 -5.39 -8.36 -9.14
N CYS A 24 -4.13 -8.25 -8.68
CA CYS A 24 -3.02 -7.83 -9.54
C CYS A 24 -2.81 -8.80 -10.70
N VAL A 25 -2.78 -10.11 -10.45
CA VAL A 25 -2.67 -11.14 -11.50
C VAL A 25 -3.82 -11.02 -12.50
N TYR A 26 -5.05 -10.84 -12.02
CA TYR A 26 -6.20 -10.62 -12.90
C TYR A 26 -6.03 -9.34 -13.73
N LEU A 27 -5.72 -8.20 -13.12
CA LEU A 27 -5.57 -6.93 -13.83
C LEU A 27 -4.45 -6.97 -14.87
N LEU A 28 -3.29 -7.54 -14.51
CA LEU A 28 -2.17 -7.75 -15.43
C LEU A 28 -2.55 -8.65 -16.60
N SER A 29 -3.34 -9.71 -16.38
CA SER A 29 -3.82 -10.58 -17.47
C SER A 29 -4.74 -9.87 -18.46
N GLN A 30 -5.31 -8.73 -18.07
CA GLN A 30 -6.18 -7.92 -18.93
C GLN A 30 -5.41 -6.79 -19.63
N ILE A 31 -4.21 -6.39 -19.18
CA ILE A 31 -3.57 -5.12 -19.60
C ILE A 31 -3.50 -4.90 -21.13
N ASN A 32 -3.33 -5.96 -21.92
CA ASN A 32 -3.22 -5.90 -23.38
C ASN A 32 -4.52 -6.21 -24.15
N LYS A 33 -5.64 -6.49 -23.47
CA LYS A 33 -6.91 -6.81 -24.15
C LYS A 33 -7.64 -5.54 -24.58
N SER A 34 -8.23 -5.55 -25.77
CA SER A 34 -8.96 -4.40 -26.32
C SER A 34 -10.24 -4.07 -25.52
N SER A 35 -10.84 -5.05 -24.84
CA SER A 35 -12.08 -4.91 -24.06
C SER A 35 -11.85 -4.44 -22.62
N ASN A 36 -10.81 -3.65 -22.38
CA ASN A 36 -10.38 -3.33 -21.02
C ASN A 36 -11.31 -2.35 -20.30
N PHE A 37 -11.90 -2.83 -19.21
CA PHE A 37 -12.66 -1.98 -18.28
C PHE A 37 -11.74 -1.04 -17.49
N PHE A 38 -10.56 -1.54 -17.11
CA PHE A 38 -9.54 -0.76 -16.42
C PHE A 38 -8.50 -0.28 -17.42
N GLN A 39 -8.22 1.03 -17.40
CA GLN A 39 -7.17 1.58 -18.25
C GLN A 39 -5.79 1.05 -17.82
N PRO A 40 -4.85 0.80 -18.76
CA PRO A 40 -3.52 0.30 -18.46
C PRO A 40 -2.76 1.13 -17.42
N SER A 41 -2.93 2.45 -17.42
CA SER A 41 -2.31 3.35 -16.44
C SER A 41 -2.75 3.05 -14.99
N PHE A 42 -4.05 2.82 -14.78
CA PHE A 42 -4.57 2.41 -13.47
C PHE A 42 -3.99 1.05 -13.06
N ILE A 43 -3.93 0.09 -13.98
CA ILE A 43 -3.41 -1.26 -13.71
C ILE A 43 -1.94 -1.18 -13.26
N ILE A 44 -1.12 -0.39 -13.96
CA ILE A 44 0.30 -0.18 -13.62
C ILE A 44 0.42 0.41 -12.21
N HIS A 45 -0.23 1.55 -11.94
CA HIS A 45 -0.15 2.19 -10.62
C HIS A 45 -0.66 1.30 -9.50
N PHE A 46 -1.78 0.61 -9.71
CA PHE A 46 -2.36 -0.31 -8.73
C PHE A 46 -1.41 -1.47 -8.41
N THR A 47 -0.78 -2.05 -9.44
CA THR A 47 0.13 -3.20 -9.28
C THR A 47 1.41 -2.79 -8.56
N PHE A 48 2.04 -1.68 -8.95
CA PHE A 48 3.24 -1.19 -8.27
C PHE A 48 2.95 -0.76 -6.83
N ASN A 49 1.80 -0.12 -6.58
CA ASN A 49 1.38 0.20 -5.22
C ASN A 49 1.19 -1.06 -4.37
N ALA A 50 0.62 -2.14 -4.93
CA ALA A 50 0.48 -3.41 -4.22
C ALA A 50 1.83 -4.01 -3.79
N ILE A 51 2.87 -3.87 -4.62
CA ILE A 51 4.24 -4.30 -4.28
C ILE A 51 4.77 -3.49 -3.09
N PHE A 52 4.62 -2.16 -3.11
CA PHE A 52 5.07 -1.30 -2.01
C PHE A 52 4.23 -1.43 -0.74
N ASP A 53 2.92 -1.67 -0.87
CA ASP A 53 2.01 -2.02 0.22
C ASP A 53 2.47 -3.30 0.93
N PHE A 54 2.86 -4.32 0.14
CA PHE A 54 3.44 -5.56 0.68
C PHE A 54 4.79 -5.32 1.35
N LEU A 55 5.71 -4.60 0.69
CA LEU A 55 7.05 -4.34 1.24
C LEU A 55 7.00 -3.49 2.51
N SER A 56 6.12 -2.49 2.58
CA SER A 56 5.92 -1.67 3.79
C SER A 56 5.29 -2.48 4.91
N SER A 57 4.29 -3.30 4.60
CA SER A 57 3.70 -4.27 5.52
C SER A 57 4.75 -5.21 6.14
N MET A 58 5.60 -5.80 5.29
CA MET A 58 6.69 -6.67 5.74
C MET A 58 7.74 -5.90 6.55
N SER A 59 8.08 -4.68 6.14
CA SER A 59 9.04 -3.83 6.87
C SER A 59 8.54 -3.49 8.28
N ILE A 60 7.27 -3.15 8.44
CA ILE A 60 6.69 -2.89 9.77
C ILE A 60 6.67 -4.18 10.60
N LEU A 61 6.28 -5.31 10.01
CA LEU A 61 6.27 -6.58 10.72
C LEU A 61 7.67 -6.95 11.22
N LEU A 62 8.65 -7.00 10.32
CA LEU A 62 10.02 -7.44 10.62
C LEU A 62 10.75 -6.48 11.57
N PHE A 63 10.73 -5.17 11.30
CA PHE A 63 11.54 -4.20 12.03
C PHE A 63 10.87 -3.59 13.26
N ARG A 64 9.56 -3.84 13.48
CA ARG A 64 8.84 -3.33 14.66
C ARG A 64 8.18 -4.43 15.47
N LYS A 65 7.28 -5.22 14.87
CA LYS A 65 6.44 -6.13 15.67
C LYS A 65 7.14 -7.41 16.08
N VAL A 66 7.89 -8.03 15.17
CA VAL A 66 8.69 -9.21 15.50
C VAL A 66 9.68 -8.90 16.63
N THR A 67 10.32 -7.72 16.59
CA THR A 67 11.24 -7.28 17.64
C THR A 67 10.50 -6.93 18.95
N TYR A 68 9.33 -6.30 18.86
CA TYR A 68 8.49 -5.97 20.00
C TYR A 68 7.97 -7.21 20.74
N TRP A 69 7.62 -8.28 20.02
CA TRP A 69 7.18 -9.55 20.60
C TRP A 69 8.28 -10.38 21.26
N GLY A 70 9.52 -9.96 21.09
CA GLY A 70 10.68 -10.62 21.64
C GLY A 70 11.25 -11.76 20.78
N TYR A 71 10.86 -11.85 19.50
CA TYR A 71 11.33 -12.91 18.62
C TYR A 71 12.60 -12.49 17.89
N PHE A 72 13.48 -13.47 17.64
CA PHE A 72 14.72 -13.32 16.86
C PHE A 72 15.72 -12.29 17.42
N HIS A 73 15.70 -12.00 18.73
CA HIS A 73 16.65 -11.07 19.38
C HIS A 73 18.11 -11.39 19.05
N SER A 74 18.56 -12.60 19.40
CA SER A 74 19.95 -13.02 19.17
C SER A 74 20.32 -12.99 17.69
N PHE A 75 19.38 -13.29 16.80
CA PHE A 75 19.59 -13.19 15.36
C PHE A 75 19.80 -11.74 14.92
N TYR A 76 18.96 -10.80 15.38
CA TYR A 76 19.09 -9.38 15.07
C TYR A 76 20.35 -8.74 15.66
N GLU A 77 20.77 -9.15 16.85
CA GLU A 77 22.01 -8.67 17.49
C GLU A 77 23.26 -9.15 16.75
N GLN A 78 23.28 -10.40 16.30
CA GLN A 78 24.44 -10.98 15.60
C GLN A 78 24.57 -10.51 14.15
N ASN A 79 23.48 -10.08 13.51
CA ASN A 79 23.41 -9.81 12.08
C ASN A 79 23.23 -8.31 11.77
N THR A 80 24.34 -7.58 11.73
CA THR A 80 24.35 -6.12 11.47
C THR A 80 23.76 -5.73 10.10
N TRP A 81 23.79 -6.61 9.11
CA TRP A 81 23.17 -6.37 7.79
C TRP A 81 21.67 -6.10 7.87
N ILE A 82 20.99 -6.54 8.92
CA ILE A 82 19.56 -6.30 9.13
C ILE A 82 19.30 -4.83 9.48
N SER A 83 20.20 -4.20 10.23
CA SER A 83 20.16 -2.76 10.50
C SER A 83 20.36 -1.94 9.22
N GLU A 84 21.18 -2.41 8.28
CA GLU A 84 21.32 -1.80 6.95
C GLU A 84 20.06 -2.00 6.11
N LEU A 85 19.46 -3.19 6.14
CA LEU A 85 18.19 -3.45 5.47
C LEU A 85 17.07 -2.53 6.00
N TYR A 86 17.04 -2.28 7.32
CA TYR A 86 16.13 -1.32 7.94
C TYR A 86 16.29 0.09 7.37
N LYS A 87 17.53 0.57 7.16
CA LYS A 87 17.80 1.89 6.55
C LYS A 87 17.23 2.02 5.15
N ILE A 88 17.27 0.95 4.36
CA ILE A 88 16.92 0.95 2.94
C ILE A 88 15.41 0.76 2.75
N LEU A 89 14.78 -0.10 3.57
CA LEU A 89 13.40 -0.50 3.35
C LEU A 89 12.39 0.29 4.17
N PHE A 90 12.66 0.59 5.45
CA PHE A 90 11.58 0.91 6.39
C PHE A 90 10.83 2.20 6.04
N PHE A 91 11.53 3.35 5.98
CA PHE A 91 10.86 4.63 5.71
C PHE A 91 10.48 4.80 4.23
N GLN A 92 11.34 4.31 3.33
CA GLN A 92 11.18 4.41 1.89
C GLN A 92 9.93 3.66 1.42
N THR A 93 9.72 2.43 1.88
CA THR A 93 8.53 1.65 1.49
C THR A 93 7.24 2.24 2.03
N ILE A 94 7.23 2.79 3.26
CA ILE A 94 6.06 3.48 3.82
C ILE A 94 5.74 4.75 3.01
N THR A 95 6.76 5.56 2.68
CA THR A 95 6.58 6.74 1.82
C THR A 95 6.14 6.35 0.40
N LEU A 96 6.61 5.22 -0.13
CA LEU A 96 6.15 4.67 -1.41
C LEU A 96 4.67 4.29 -1.38
N THR A 97 4.21 3.63 -0.32
CA THR A 97 2.79 3.34 -0.10
C THR A 97 1.94 4.62 -0.05
N ILE A 98 2.39 5.64 0.69
CA ILE A 98 1.66 6.91 0.78
C ILE A 98 1.62 7.64 -0.57
N SER A 99 2.78 7.77 -1.22
CA SER A 99 2.88 8.43 -2.53
C SER A 99 2.11 7.70 -3.62
N GLY A 100 2.09 6.37 -3.62
CA GLY A 100 1.33 5.58 -4.57
C GLY A 100 -0.18 5.73 -4.38
N ASN A 101 -0.66 5.80 -3.13
CA ASN A 101 -2.06 6.14 -2.82
C ASN A 101 -2.46 7.54 -3.31
N ILE A 102 -1.55 8.52 -3.23
CA ILE A 102 -1.78 9.87 -3.80
C ILE A 102 -1.88 9.79 -5.33
N ILE A 103 -0.94 9.11 -5.99
CA ILE A 103 -0.92 8.95 -7.45
C ILE A 103 -2.18 8.25 -7.95
N ILE A 104 -2.63 7.18 -7.28
CA ILE A 104 -3.87 6.47 -7.62
C ILE A 104 -5.08 7.39 -7.43
N SER A 105 -5.10 8.21 -6.39
CA SER A 105 -6.19 9.19 -6.17
C SER A 105 -6.23 10.25 -7.27
N VAL A 106 -5.08 10.76 -7.71
CA VAL A 106 -4.96 11.68 -8.86
C VAL A 106 -5.42 11.00 -10.15
N ASN A 107 -4.96 9.77 -10.42
CA ASN A 107 -5.34 9.00 -11.59
C ASN A 107 -6.87 8.79 -11.66
N ARG A 108 -7.49 8.40 -10.55
CA ARG A 108 -8.96 8.24 -10.44
C ARG A 108 -9.70 9.57 -10.58
N PHE A 109 -9.17 10.65 -10.02
CA PHE A 109 -9.73 11.98 -10.21
C PHE A 109 -9.84 12.32 -11.71
N TYR A 110 -8.77 12.14 -12.49
CA TYR A 110 -8.81 12.44 -13.93
C TYR A 110 -9.78 11.52 -14.69
N ALA A 111 -9.87 10.25 -14.30
CA ALA A 111 -10.83 9.30 -14.87
C ALA A 111 -12.29 9.76 -14.67
N LEU A 112 -12.61 10.36 -13.52
CA LEU A 112 -13.94 10.90 -13.23
C LEU A 112 -14.16 12.29 -13.83
N TYR A 113 -13.16 13.16 -13.74
CA TYR A 113 -13.29 14.58 -14.06
C TYR A 113 -13.32 14.83 -15.57
N SER A 114 -12.49 14.10 -16.34
CA SER A 114 -12.39 14.23 -17.80
C SER A 114 -12.18 12.86 -18.47
N PRO A 115 -13.24 12.03 -18.57
CA PRO A 115 -13.12 10.68 -19.11
C PRO A 115 -12.65 10.63 -20.57
N VAL A 116 -12.95 11.66 -21.38
CA VAL A 116 -12.54 11.75 -22.80
C VAL A 116 -11.04 11.98 -22.94
N ASN A 117 -10.45 12.82 -22.10
CA ASN A 117 -9.02 13.12 -22.15
C ASN A 117 -8.20 12.16 -21.28
N TYR A 118 -8.85 11.39 -20.40
CA TYR A 118 -8.17 10.50 -19.47
C TYR A 118 -7.25 9.51 -20.18
N SER A 119 -7.71 8.81 -21.21
CA SER A 119 -6.87 7.83 -21.94
C SER A 119 -5.72 8.48 -22.72
N LYS A 120 -5.88 9.73 -23.15
CA LYS A 120 -4.83 10.49 -23.85
C LYS A 120 -3.73 10.92 -22.88
N ILE A 121 -4.13 11.46 -21.72
CA ILE A 121 -3.21 11.95 -20.69
C ILE A 121 -2.56 10.77 -19.96
N TRP A 122 -3.37 9.85 -19.43
CA TRP A 122 -2.93 8.72 -18.62
C TRP A 122 -2.75 7.45 -19.44
N ASN A 123 -1.73 7.45 -20.29
CA ASN A 123 -1.29 6.26 -21.02
C ASN A 123 -0.31 5.40 -20.20
N ALA A 124 -0.03 4.19 -20.67
CA ALA A 124 0.84 3.23 -19.99
C ALA A 124 2.30 3.72 -19.83
N LYS A 125 2.83 4.43 -20.84
CA LYS A 125 4.20 4.96 -20.81
C LYS A 125 4.35 6.03 -19.72
N LEU A 126 3.41 6.97 -19.66
CA LEU A 126 3.41 8.00 -18.62
C LEU A 126 3.26 7.38 -17.22
N ALA A 127 2.37 6.38 -17.08
CA ALA A 127 2.20 5.70 -15.80
C ALA A 127 3.51 5.06 -15.30
N LEU A 128 4.28 4.41 -16.18
CA LEU A 128 5.59 3.85 -15.84
C LEU A 128 6.60 4.94 -15.45
N ILE A 129 6.66 6.04 -16.19
CA ILE A 129 7.55 7.19 -15.86
C ILE A 129 7.20 7.74 -14.48
N ILE A 130 5.92 7.94 -14.18
CA ILE A 130 5.46 8.43 -12.87
C ILE A 130 5.89 7.47 -11.75
N VAL A 131 5.75 6.16 -11.93
CA VAL A 131 6.19 5.17 -10.94
C VAL A 131 7.71 5.22 -10.73
N LEU A 132 8.50 5.31 -11.81
CA LEU A 132 9.96 5.42 -11.70
C LEU A 132 10.38 6.71 -10.97
N CYS A 133 9.75 7.83 -11.32
CA CYS A 133 9.95 9.10 -10.61
C CYS A 133 9.54 9.02 -9.15
N GLN A 134 8.42 8.36 -8.84
CA GLN A 134 7.95 8.13 -7.47
C GLN A 134 9.01 7.37 -6.66
N ILE A 135 9.54 6.27 -7.21
CA ILE A 135 10.61 5.48 -6.58
C ILE A 135 11.84 6.37 -6.34
N ALA A 136 12.33 7.04 -7.38
CA ALA A 136 13.50 7.91 -7.28
C ALA A 136 13.31 9.00 -6.22
N ILE A 137 12.19 9.72 -6.24
CA ILE A 137 11.90 10.80 -5.28
C ILE A 137 11.84 10.25 -3.84
N CYS A 138 11.16 9.13 -3.61
CA CYS A 138 11.06 8.54 -2.27
C CYS A 138 12.44 8.12 -1.74
N TYR A 139 13.27 7.46 -2.55
CA TYR A 139 14.61 7.04 -2.12
C TYR A 139 15.56 8.24 -1.95
N LEU A 140 15.52 9.22 -2.85
CA LEU A 140 16.34 10.43 -2.76
C LEU A 140 16.00 11.26 -1.51
N SER A 141 14.73 11.29 -1.11
CA SER A 141 14.26 12.00 0.09
C SER A 141 14.82 11.45 1.40
N TYR A 142 15.35 10.23 1.40
CA TYR A 142 15.97 9.58 2.56
C TYR A 142 17.47 9.33 2.37
N THR A 143 18.13 10.08 1.49
CA THR A 143 19.58 9.94 1.27
C THR A 143 20.42 10.16 2.53
N HIS A 144 19.95 10.98 3.47
CA HIS A 144 20.60 11.18 4.77
C HIS A 144 20.68 9.91 5.62
N LEU A 145 19.80 8.91 5.40
CA LEU A 145 19.86 7.64 6.13
C LEU A 145 21.12 6.82 5.81
N PHE A 146 21.68 6.95 4.60
CA PHE A 146 22.89 6.23 4.22
C PHE A 146 24.12 6.69 5.00
N PHE A 147 24.09 7.90 5.54
CA PHE A 147 25.18 8.49 6.33
C PHE A 147 24.93 8.39 7.85
N THR A 148 23.93 7.62 8.26
CA THR A 148 23.53 7.51 9.67
C THR A 148 23.64 6.08 10.16
N GLU A 149 24.05 5.93 11.42
CA GLU A 149 24.01 4.64 12.11
C GLU A 149 22.56 4.27 12.49
N THR A 150 22.18 3.03 12.20
CA THR A 150 20.96 2.43 12.76
C THR A 150 21.38 1.32 13.69
N ALA A 151 20.70 1.25 14.82
CA ALA A 151 21.01 0.29 15.87
C ALA A 151 19.76 -0.46 16.27
N TYR A 152 19.97 -1.73 16.63
CA TYR A 152 19.01 -2.53 17.34
C TYR A 152 19.23 -2.31 18.84
N ILE A 153 18.33 -1.58 19.50
CA ILE A 153 18.50 -1.20 20.91
C ILE A 153 17.33 -1.67 21.76
N TYR A 154 17.64 -1.96 23.02
CA TYR A 154 16.66 -2.18 24.08
C TYR A 154 16.16 -0.84 24.63
N ASP A 155 14.83 -0.64 24.67
CA ASP A 155 14.20 0.53 25.28
C ASP A 155 13.60 0.16 26.66
N PRO A 156 14.24 0.54 27.76
CA PRO A 156 13.81 0.15 29.11
C PRO A 156 12.43 0.72 29.48
N ALA A 157 12.01 1.84 28.86
CA ALA A 157 10.71 2.44 29.16
C ALA A 157 9.53 1.60 28.67
N THR A 158 9.77 0.73 27.69
CA THR A 158 8.74 -0.17 27.13
C THR A 158 9.10 -1.64 27.24
N ASN A 159 10.24 -1.96 27.85
CA ASN A 159 10.78 -3.32 27.96
C ASN A 159 10.77 -4.05 26.60
N SER A 160 11.23 -3.37 25.54
CA SER A 160 11.17 -3.91 24.18
C SER A 160 12.40 -3.52 23.35
N HIS A 161 12.78 -4.40 22.42
CA HIS A 161 13.84 -4.12 21.47
C HIS A 161 13.28 -3.55 20.18
N GLN A 162 13.96 -2.56 19.61
CA GLN A 162 13.54 -1.92 18.37
C GLN A 162 14.71 -1.44 17.53
N PHE A 163 14.53 -1.51 16.21
CA PHE A 163 15.37 -0.79 15.27
C PHE A 163 15.07 0.70 15.35
N THR A 164 16.12 1.50 15.53
CA THR A 164 15.98 2.95 15.61
C THR A 164 17.22 3.64 15.06
N THR A 165 17.07 4.93 14.81
CA THR A 165 18.18 5.85 14.56
C THR A 165 18.52 6.52 15.89
N PRO A 166 19.66 6.20 16.53
CA PRO A 166 20.00 6.72 17.85
C PRO A 166 20.10 8.24 17.90
N ASN A 167 20.61 8.84 16.82
CA ASN A 167 20.72 10.28 16.70
C ASN A 167 19.34 10.94 16.48
N ALA A 168 18.94 11.77 17.45
CA ALA A 168 17.64 12.45 17.45
C ALA A 168 17.43 13.35 16.22
N ASN A 169 18.47 13.99 15.69
CA ASN A 169 18.35 14.88 14.53
C ASN A 169 17.97 14.11 13.27
N PHE A 170 18.59 12.96 13.03
CA PHE A 170 18.24 12.10 11.90
C PHE A 170 16.88 11.42 12.09
N SER A 171 16.52 11.04 13.33
CA SER A 171 15.18 10.56 13.65
C SER A 171 14.10 11.61 13.37
N LEU A 172 14.34 12.88 13.72
CA LEU A 172 13.49 14.01 13.37
C LEU A 172 13.43 14.24 11.86
N ALA A 173 14.56 14.17 11.16
CA ALA A 173 14.60 14.30 9.70
C ALA A 173 13.76 13.23 9.00
N ASN A 174 13.87 11.96 9.42
CA ASN A 174 13.06 10.86 8.88
C ASN A 174 11.55 11.11 9.03
N ASN A 175 11.13 11.54 10.22
CA ASN A 175 9.72 11.83 10.49
C ASN A 175 9.27 13.12 9.79
N GLY A 176 10.15 14.11 9.65
CA GLY A 176 9.90 15.34 8.91
C GLY A 176 9.62 15.07 7.44
N VAL A 177 10.47 14.28 6.78
CA VAL A 177 10.26 13.85 5.38
C VAL A 177 8.92 13.13 5.24
N LEU A 178 8.66 12.12 6.06
CA LEU A 178 7.40 11.36 6.01
C LEU A 178 6.19 12.28 6.23
N LEU A 179 6.27 13.20 7.19
CA LEU A 179 5.23 14.19 7.48
C LEU A 179 4.96 15.10 6.28
N THR A 180 6.00 15.56 5.59
CA THR A 180 5.88 16.37 4.37
C THR A 180 5.10 15.64 3.29
N PHE A 181 5.41 14.36 3.02
CA PHE A 181 4.64 13.55 2.07
C PHE A 181 3.17 13.40 2.47
N CYS A 182 2.89 13.17 3.76
CA CYS A 182 1.53 13.07 4.27
C CYS A 182 0.74 14.37 4.14
N ILE A 183 1.33 15.52 4.50
CA ILE A 183 0.67 16.83 4.39
C ILE A 183 0.38 17.17 2.92
N ILE A 184 1.38 17.03 2.04
CA ILE A 184 1.21 17.29 0.59
C ILE A 184 0.13 16.36 0.03
N GLY A 185 0.18 15.08 0.37
CA GLY A 185 -0.81 14.09 -0.05
C GLY A 185 -2.23 14.40 0.43
N LEU A 186 -2.37 14.84 1.67
CA LEU A 186 -3.65 15.25 2.25
C LEU A 186 -4.20 16.47 1.51
N LEU A 187 -3.39 17.52 1.31
CA LEU A 187 -3.79 18.72 0.58
C LEU A 187 -4.23 18.42 -0.86
N ILE A 188 -3.48 17.57 -1.58
CA ILE A 188 -3.85 17.11 -2.91
C ILE A 188 -5.18 16.37 -2.87
N THR A 189 -5.29 15.32 -2.04
CA THR A 189 -6.47 14.44 -2.03
C THR A 189 -7.73 15.18 -1.60
N VAL A 190 -7.65 16.06 -0.60
CA VAL A 190 -8.76 16.93 -0.18
C VAL A 190 -9.18 17.87 -1.30
N THR A 191 -8.23 18.53 -1.96
CA THR A 191 -8.51 19.44 -3.09
C THR A 191 -9.22 18.70 -4.24
N LEU A 192 -8.75 17.50 -4.57
CA LEU A 192 -9.36 16.67 -5.62
C LEU A 192 -10.77 16.21 -5.22
N ASN A 193 -10.97 15.80 -3.97
CA ASN A 193 -12.28 15.43 -3.44
C ASN A 193 -13.27 16.61 -3.52
N LEU A 194 -12.87 17.81 -3.06
CA LEU A 194 -13.70 19.02 -3.14
C LEU A 194 -14.09 19.34 -4.59
N LYS A 195 -13.15 19.27 -5.54
CA LYS A 195 -13.43 19.48 -6.97
C LYS A 195 -14.39 18.44 -7.55
N ILE A 196 -14.28 17.17 -7.14
CA ILE A 196 -15.24 16.12 -7.54
C ILE A 196 -16.61 16.41 -6.96
N PHE A 197 -16.70 16.77 -5.68
CA PHE A 197 -17.96 17.10 -5.03
C PHE A 197 -18.67 18.28 -5.69
N GLN A 198 -17.95 19.35 -6.04
CA GLN A 198 -18.50 20.47 -6.78
C GLN A 198 -19.10 20.05 -8.14
N LYS A 199 -18.42 19.13 -8.84
CA LYS A 199 -18.89 18.62 -10.14
C LYS A 199 -19.90 17.46 -10.01
N PHE A 200 -20.13 16.95 -8.80
CA PHE A 200 -20.92 15.75 -8.52
C PHE A 200 -22.33 15.84 -9.11
N ARG A 201 -23.03 16.97 -8.89
CA ARG A 201 -24.39 17.18 -9.40
C ARG A 201 -24.47 17.01 -10.91
N PHE A 202 -23.49 17.54 -11.66
CA PHE A 202 -23.45 17.44 -13.11
C PHE A 202 -23.07 16.03 -13.61
N ILE A 203 -22.15 15.36 -12.92
CA ILE A 203 -21.69 14.00 -13.28
C ILE A 203 -22.81 12.95 -13.16
N PHE A 204 -23.73 13.14 -12.22
CA PHE A 204 -24.83 12.21 -11.96
C PHE A 204 -26.11 12.53 -12.75
N GLN A 205 -26.42 13.81 -13.00
CA GLN A 205 -27.61 14.17 -13.80
C GLN A 205 -27.54 13.69 -15.26
N LYS A 206 -26.34 13.67 -15.87
CA LYS A 206 -26.15 13.26 -17.28
C LYS A 206 -25.65 11.82 -17.46
N GLY A 207 -25.53 11.05 -16.38
CA GLY A 207 -24.81 9.77 -16.40
C GLY A 207 -25.64 8.56 -16.82
N ASP A 208 -25.07 7.69 -17.64
CA ASP A 208 -25.57 6.33 -17.86
C ASP A 208 -25.67 5.57 -16.52
N ARG A 209 -26.88 5.15 -16.15
CA ARG A 209 -27.18 4.40 -14.92
C ARG A 209 -26.29 3.16 -14.78
N LYS A 210 -25.84 2.55 -15.89
CA LYS A 210 -24.97 1.36 -15.88
C LYS A 210 -23.59 1.63 -15.26
N LYS A 211 -23.06 2.85 -15.36
CA LYS A 211 -21.73 3.22 -14.83
C LYS A 211 -21.79 3.90 -13.45
N HIS A 212 -22.98 4.01 -12.87
CA HIS A 212 -23.23 4.72 -11.61
C HIS A 212 -22.44 4.12 -10.43
N GLY A 213 -22.49 2.80 -10.26
CA GLY A 213 -21.79 2.11 -9.16
C GLY A 213 -20.28 2.31 -9.18
N ALA A 214 -19.65 2.22 -10.37
CA ALA A 214 -18.21 2.44 -10.52
C ALA A 214 -17.78 3.87 -10.17
N LYS A 215 -18.63 4.87 -10.45
CA LYS A 215 -18.35 6.27 -10.05
C LYS A 215 -18.43 6.46 -8.55
N ILE A 216 -19.49 5.96 -7.90
CA ILE A 216 -19.63 5.99 -6.43
C ILE A 216 -18.42 5.31 -5.78
N THR A 217 -17.97 4.19 -6.33
CA THR A 217 -16.78 3.47 -5.87
C THR A 217 -15.54 4.33 -5.80
N MET A 218 -15.26 5.04 -6.89
CA MET A 218 -14.08 5.90 -6.98
C MET A 218 -14.18 7.04 -5.94
N ILE A 219 -15.37 7.59 -5.72
CA ILE A 219 -15.60 8.68 -4.75
C ILE A 219 -15.42 8.19 -3.32
N ILE A 220 -16.06 7.08 -2.93
CA ILE A 220 -15.91 6.48 -1.59
C ILE A 220 -14.43 6.19 -1.30
N PHE A 221 -13.72 5.62 -2.27
CA PHE A 221 -12.30 5.36 -2.14
C PHE A 221 -11.49 6.64 -1.88
N MET A 222 -11.71 7.71 -2.66
CA MET A 222 -10.93 8.93 -2.50
C MET A 222 -11.23 9.65 -1.17
N ILE A 223 -12.47 9.57 -0.67
CA ILE A 223 -12.83 10.08 0.66
C ILE A 223 -12.10 9.28 1.74
N LEU A 224 -12.16 7.94 1.67
CA LEU A 224 -11.50 7.09 2.65
C LEU A 224 -9.98 7.28 2.63
N ALA A 225 -9.37 7.38 1.45
CA ALA A 225 -7.95 7.70 1.31
C ALA A 225 -7.58 9.02 2.01
N ALA A 226 -8.42 10.06 1.87
CA ALA A 226 -8.21 11.33 2.57
C ALA A 226 -8.31 11.18 4.10
N ILE A 227 -9.28 10.40 4.60
CA ILE A 227 -9.43 10.13 6.04
C ILE A 227 -8.20 9.40 6.59
N PHE A 228 -7.71 8.37 5.90
CA PHE A 228 -6.51 7.65 6.32
C PHE A 228 -5.24 8.51 6.25
N LEU A 229 -5.10 9.35 5.23
CA LEU A 229 -3.99 10.32 5.16
C LEU A 229 -4.06 11.33 6.30
N LEU A 230 -5.26 11.78 6.68
CA LEU A 230 -5.44 12.66 7.84
C LEU A 230 -5.02 11.95 9.14
N ILE A 231 -5.48 10.73 9.38
CA ILE A 231 -5.09 9.92 10.55
C ILE A 231 -3.57 9.74 10.58
N THR A 232 -2.97 9.38 9.46
CA THR A 232 -1.52 9.18 9.34
C THR A 232 -0.75 10.47 9.61
N THR A 233 -1.23 11.61 9.08
CA THR A 233 -0.64 12.94 9.32
C THR A 233 -0.65 13.29 10.81
N VAL A 234 -1.78 13.06 11.49
CA VAL A 234 -1.90 13.29 12.94
C VAL A 234 -0.95 12.37 13.71
N GLN A 235 -0.88 11.08 13.36
CA GLN A 235 0.03 10.13 14.00
C GLN A 235 1.50 10.57 13.85
N ILE A 236 1.95 10.92 12.65
CA ILE A 236 3.33 11.39 12.44
C ILE A 236 3.58 12.71 13.17
N SER A 237 2.62 13.62 13.21
CA SER A 237 2.76 14.90 13.92
C SER A 237 2.97 14.68 15.42
N ILE A 238 2.18 13.78 16.03
CA ILE A 238 2.34 13.41 17.44
C ILE A 238 3.70 12.71 17.67
N ARG A 239 4.11 11.82 16.76
CA ARG A 239 5.43 11.16 16.84
C ARG A 239 6.58 12.16 16.75
N PHE A 240 6.50 13.12 15.83
CA PHE A 240 7.48 14.19 15.69
C PHE A 240 7.59 15.01 16.98
N TYR A 241 6.45 15.37 17.58
CA TYR A 241 6.40 16.03 18.88
C TYR A 241 7.01 15.18 20.01
N ALA A 242 6.71 13.88 20.05
CA ALA A 242 7.25 12.95 21.05
C ALA A 242 8.78 12.83 20.97
N ILE A 243 9.35 12.81 19.75
CA ILE A 243 10.81 12.80 19.55
C ILE A 243 11.43 14.11 20.04
N LYS A 244 10.82 15.26 19.71
CA LYS A 244 11.30 16.58 20.13
C LYS A 244 11.31 16.74 21.66
N THR A 245 10.31 16.17 22.34
CA THR A 245 10.17 16.20 23.80
C THR A 245 10.88 15.04 24.52
N LYS A 246 11.60 14.18 23.79
CA LYS A 246 12.27 12.98 24.31
C LYS A 246 11.33 12.01 25.05
N ASN A 247 10.04 12.02 24.74
CA ASN A 247 9.06 11.13 25.35
C ASN A 247 9.05 9.76 24.62
N SER A 248 9.87 8.83 25.11
CA SER A 248 10.02 7.48 24.53
C SER A 248 8.72 6.66 24.57
N ILE A 249 7.96 6.76 25.66
CA ILE A 249 6.69 6.05 25.85
C ILE A 249 5.68 6.47 24.77
N LEU A 250 5.49 7.78 24.58
CA LEU A 250 4.57 8.29 23.56
C LEU A 250 5.04 7.92 22.15
N LYS A 251 6.34 8.05 21.87
CA LYS A 251 6.93 7.64 20.59
C LYS A 251 6.64 6.17 20.26
N ASN A 252 6.85 5.27 21.23
CA ASN A 252 6.64 3.84 21.03
C ASN A 252 5.14 3.50 20.88
N LYS A 253 4.26 4.11 21.69
CA LYS A 253 2.81 3.95 21.56
C LYS A 253 2.29 4.37 20.18
N ILE A 254 2.82 5.47 19.63
CA ILE A 254 2.46 5.89 18.25
C ILE A 254 3.02 4.91 17.21
N ASN A 255 4.23 4.37 17.40
CA ASN A 255 4.77 3.33 16.52
C ASN A 255 3.88 2.08 16.50
N ASP A 256 3.31 1.70 17.64
CA ASP A 256 2.34 0.60 17.70
C ASP A 256 1.08 0.89 16.89
N TYR A 257 0.59 2.14 16.91
CA TYR A 257 -0.56 2.52 16.09
C TYR A 257 -0.28 2.46 14.57
N PHE A 258 0.96 2.69 14.12
CA PHE A 258 1.34 2.52 12.71
C PHE A 258 1.17 1.09 12.22
N PHE A 259 1.42 0.10 13.09
CA PHE A 259 1.19 -1.30 12.76
C PHE A 259 -0.28 -1.61 12.47
N TYR A 260 -1.20 -0.84 13.03
CA TYR A 260 -2.63 -0.98 12.75
C TYR A 260 -3.04 -0.13 11.54
N SER A 261 -2.64 1.13 11.47
CA SER A 261 -3.14 2.07 10.47
C SER A 261 -2.66 1.76 9.05
N ILE A 262 -1.37 1.42 8.86
CA ILE A 262 -0.80 1.22 7.52
C ILE A 262 -1.34 -0.06 6.85
N PRO A 263 -1.36 -1.24 7.49
CA PRO A 263 -1.95 -2.44 6.87
C PRO A 263 -3.43 -2.27 6.54
N ILE A 264 -4.20 -1.58 7.40
CA ILE A 264 -5.61 -1.29 7.11
C ILE A 264 -5.73 -0.38 5.88
N LEU A 265 -4.92 0.67 5.77
CA LEU A 265 -4.88 1.55 4.60
C LEU A 265 -4.56 0.76 3.33
N SER A 266 -3.50 -0.06 3.36
CA SER A 266 -3.09 -0.90 2.23
C SER A 266 -4.13 -1.95 1.84
N ALA A 267 -4.83 -2.54 2.82
CA ALA A 267 -5.88 -3.53 2.58
C ALA A 267 -7.17 -2.91 2.03
N LEU A 268 -7.49 -1.67 2.38
CA LEU A 268 -8.74 -1.04 1.99
C LEU A 268 -8.92 -0.97 0.47
N GLN A 269 -7.83 -0.65 -0.26
CA GLN A 269 -7.85 -0.49 -1.70
C GLN A 269 -8.33 -1.73 -2.48
N PRO A 270 -7.75 -2.93 -2.30
CA PRO A 270 -8.20 -4.14 -2.99
C PRO A 270 -9.63 -4.53 -2.60
N TYR A 271 -10.00 -4.42 -1.31
CA TYR A 271 -11.36 -4.75 -0.88
C TYR A 271 -12.40 -3.84 -1.52
N LEU A 272 -12.19 -2.52 -1.51
CA LEU A 272 -13.11 -1.58 -2.15
C LEU A 272 -13.25 -1.85 -3.64
N LEU A 273 -12.15 -2.21 -4.31
CA LEU A 273 -12.19 -2.53 -5.73
C LEU A 273 -13.03 -3.79 -6.00
N ILE A 274 -12.91 -4.84 -5.17
CA ILE A 274 -13.71 -6.07 -5.27
C ILE A 274 -15.18 -5.81 -4.94
N PHE A 275 -15.47 -5.19 -3.79
CA PHE A 275 -16.85 -5.05 -3.33
C PHE A 275 -17.72 -4.26 -4.29
N LEU A 276 -17.12 -3.29 -4.98
CA LEU A 276 -17.88 -2.32 -5.76
C LEU A 276 -17.77 -2.53 -7.29
N SER A 277 -16.83 -3.36 -7.77
CA SER A 277 -16.72 -3.74 -9.19
C SER A 277 -17.24 -5.15 -9.45
N ASN A 278 -18.51 -5.26 -9.87
CA ASN A 278 -19.12 -6.52 -10.31
C ASN A 278 -18.30 -7.22 -11.40
N GLN A 279 -17.74 -6.44 -12.33
CA GLN A 279 -16.92 -6.98 -13.41
C GLN A 279 -15.61 -7.57 -12.89
N LEU A 280 -14.96 -6.94 -11.91
CA LEU A 280 -13.76 -7.49 -11.29
C LEU A 280 -14.09 -8.82 -10.61
N ARG A 281 -15.17 -8.89 -9.82
CA ARG A 281 -15.61 -10.12 -9.15
C ARG A 281 -15.84 -11.24 -10.15
N ASN A 282 -16.65 -10.98 -11.18
CA ASN A 282 -16.94 -11.96 -12.23
C ASN A 282 -15.68 -12.37 -12.99
N GLY A 283 -14.76 -11.44 -13.23
CA GLY A 283 -13.48 -11.70 -13.88
C GLY A 283 -12.54 -12.60 -13.07
N ILE A 284 -12.41 -12.34 -11.77
CA ILE A 284 -11.62 -13.15 -10.85
C ILE A 284 -12.21 -14.56 -10.75
N ILE A 285 -13.54 -14.67 -10.56
CA ILE A 285 -14.23 -15.97 -10.51
C ILE A 285 -13.98 -16.78 -11.79
N LYS A 286 -14.12 -16.15 -12.96
CA LYS A 286 -13.82 -16.80 -14.25
C LYS A 286 -12.35 -17.22 -14.38
N LEU A 287 -11.41 -16.40 -13.89
CA LEU A 287 -9.99 -16.74 -13.89
C LEU A 287 -9.71 -17.98 -13.04
N ILE A 288 -10.28 -18.07 -11.84
CA ILE A 288 -10.15 -19.23 -10.95
C ILE A 288 -10.76 -20.48 -11.59
N PHE A 289 -11.96 -20.39 -12.17
CA PHE A 289 -12.60 -21.52 -12.86
C PHE A 289 -11.82 -21.98 -14.09
N ASN A 290 -11.27 -21.06 -14.90
CA ASN A 290 -10.46 -21.41 -16.06
C ASN A 290 -9.15 -22.11 -15.66
N VAL A 291 -8.51 -21.67 -14.57
CA VAL A 291 -7.33 -22.35 -14.00
C VAL A 291 -7.69 -23.76 -13.55
N LYS A 292 -8.83 -23.93 -12.86
CA LYS A 292 -9.32 -25.25 -12.44
C LYS A 292 -9.56 -26.19 -13.63
N GLN A 293 -10.29 -25.73 -14.65
CA GLN A 293 -10.54 -26.52 -15.87
C GLN A 293 -9.26 -26.86 -16.66
N LYS A 294 -8.24 -26.00 -16.60
CA LYS A 294 -6.94 -26.28 -17.23
C LYS A 294 -6.17 -27.33 -16.42
N ALA A 295 -6.21 -27.26 -15.08
CA ALA A 295 -5.61 -28.27 -14.21
C ALA A 295 -6.26 -29.65 -14.41
N ASP A 296 -7.60 -29.71 -14.48
CA ASP A 296 -8.37 -30.94 -14.70
C ASP A 296 -8.07 -31.58 -16.07
N ARG A 297 -7.79 -30.77 -17.10
CA ARG A 297 -7.35 -31.27 -18.42
C ARG A 297 -5.93 -31.82 -18.42
N VAL A 298 -5.04 -31.27 -17.59
CA VAL A 298 -3.65 -31.77 -17.48
C VAL A 298 -3.61 -33.08 -16.70
N THR A 299 -4.44 -33.24 -15.67
CA THR A 299 -4.53 -34.50 -14.91
C THR A 299 -5.15 -35.62 -15.74
N SER A 300 -6.21 -35.35 -16.51
CA SER A 300 -6.80 -36.36 -17.41
C SER A 300 -5.82 -36.83 -18.50
N PHE A 301 -5.01 -35.93 -19.06
CA PHE A 301 -3.97 -36.28 -20.03
C PHE A 301 -2.83 -37.13 -19.43
N LYS A 302 -2.45 -36.89 -18.17
CA LYS A 302 -1.45 -37.72 -17.48
C LYS A 302 -1.97 -39.13 -17.19
N VAL A 303 -3.25 -39.26 -16.82
CA VAL A 303 -3.87 -40.56 -16.57
C VAL A 303 -3.98 -41.37 -17.86
N SER A 304 -4.38 -40.75 -18.98
CA SER A 304 -4.43 -41.44 -20.28
C SER A 304 -3.05 -41.89 -20.76
N PHE A 305 -2.02 -41.07 -20.55
CA PHE A 305 -0.63 -41.42 -20.92
C PHE A 305 -0.03 -42.52 -20.01
N ALA A 306 -0.43 -42.59 -18.73
CA ALA A 306 -0.02 -43.66 -17.84
C ALA A 306 -0.68 -45.01 -18.19
N GLN A 307 -1.91 -44.98 -18.71
CA GLN A 307 -2.62 -46.16 -19.19
C GLN A 307 -2.03 -46.69 -20.50
N SER A 308 -1.55 -45.82 -21.41
CA SER A 308 -0.98 -46.25 -22.70
C SER A 308 0.40 -46.91 -22.61
N LYS A 309 1.03 -46.94 -21.43
CA LYS A 309 2.35 -47.57 -21.20
C LYS A 309 2.29 -48.96 -20.55
N ARG A 310 1.08 -49.42 -20.22
CA ARG A 310 0.84 -50.79 -19.77
C ARG A 310 0.38 -51.63 -20.95
#